data_AF-A0A935QZY7-F1
#
_entry.id   AF-A0A935QZY7-F1
#
_cell.length_a   1.000
_cell.length_b   1.000
_cell.length_c   1.000
_cell.angle_alpha   90.00
_cell.angle_beta   90.00
_cell.angle_gamma   90.00
#
_symmetry.space_group_name_H-M   'P 1'
#
loop_
_entity.id
_entity.type
_entity.pdbx_description
1 polymer ?
#
loop_
_entity_poly.entity_id
_entity_poly.type
_entity_poly.pdbx_seq_one_letter_code
_entity_poly.pdbx_strand_id
1 'polypeptide(L)'
;MMLLGLLFLSFGAPALANGQTTHSWISVHALAHLPPGDLHDLLTREDLAPYLLNGTMFPDGGYAVGDDYGERAHWEPFQSAYLEWIRTNHDAPYDDEGAQHVAFLMGLASHGLADQVFDAMYMERSKTHDAALGWAEGESMDEATDVVYAQLVGPREPPEEWFPGAVFVSLYAEAQGYTVSEETMSEGMFWLSVAIAGVGALSEQEEVVAEYQRQFPWASAHLTDSAVPGSPPCEGELVALYWQALWDRLQGEDGFGERPVLGNAPADGTMGWPTTENHPDALVHVVVSRGLAPSSVSDTSVVVTDEAGQDVPVTVRVFYGEASHVLNIAPASGAWAAETDFTVDVPAGLQSFDGAILESAHRFGFSTRPPPEPSPEPIKEAPGGCGGGSAGLIVVGLSALRRRASRRAHSAAASGKV
;
A
#
# COMPACT_ATOMS: atom_id res chain seq x y z
N MET A 1 -18.53 -25.40 25.53
CA MET A 1 -18.22 -26.07 24.25
C MET A 1 -19.40 -25.88 23.31
N MET A 2 -19.48 -24.71 22.66
CA MET A 2 -20.36 -24.49 21.50
C MET A 2 -19.42 -24.36 20.31
N LEU A 3 -19.48 -25.32 19.39
CA LEU A 3 -18.88 -25.19 18.06
C LEU A 3 -19.71 -24.15 17.29
N LEU A 4 -19.12 -22.99 16.99
CA LEU A 4 -19.52 -22.25 15.79
C LEU A 4 -18.92 -23.02 14.61
N GLY A 5 -19.78 -23.55 13.75
CA GLY A 5 -19.35 -24.17 12.51
C GLY A 5 -18.91 -23.08 11.54
N LEU A 6 -17.60 -23.03 11.27
CA LEU A 6 -17.07 -22.33 10.10
C LEU A 6 -17.71 -22.93 8.86
N LEU A 7 -18.39 -22.09 8.10
CA LEU A 7 -18.87 -22.40 6.76
C LEU A 7 -17.64 -22.39 5.85
N PHE A 8 -17.15 -23.57 5.48
CA PHE A 8 -16.12 -23.72 4.45
C PHE A 8 -16.70 -23.27 3.11
N LEU A 9 -16.35 -22.05 2.68
CA LEU A 9 -16.50 -21.60 1.31
C LEU A 9 -15.52 -22.39 0.42
N SER A 10 -15.98 -22.73 -0.78
CA SER A 10 -15.24 -23.59 -1.71
C SER A 10 -13.94 -22.94 -2.18
N PHE A 11 -12.90 -23.77 -2.23
CA PHE A 11 -11.56 -23.45 -2.71
C PHE A 11 -11.56 -22.96 -4.18
N GLY A 12 -11.58 -21.64 -4.36
CA GLY A 12 -10.75 -21.00 -5.40
C GLY A 12 -9.27 -21.19 -5.05
N ALA A 13 -8.37 -21.02 -6.00
CA ALA A 13 -6.97 -20.81 -5.65
C ALA A 13 -6.90 -19.67 -4.62
N PRO A 14 -6.01 -19.71 -3.60
CA PRO A 14 -5.82 -18.56 -2.75
C PRO A 14 -5.41 -17.41 -3.66
N ALA A 15 -6.30 -16.44 -3.86
CA ALA A 15 -5.87 -15.09 -4.21
C ALA A 15 -5.06 -14.66 -2.99
N LEU A 16 -3.74 -14.56 -3.21
CA LEU A 16 -2.81 -14.07 -2.22
C LEU A 16 -2.81 -12.55 -2.42
N ALA A 17 -3.27 -11.79 -1.45
CA ALA A 17 -3.49 -10.34 -1.57
C ALA A 17 -3.31 -9.62 -0.24
N ASN A 18 -3.33 -8.28 -0.22
CA ASN A 18 -3.37 -7.56 1.04
C ASN A 18 -4.78 -7.64 1.66
N GLY A 19 -4.90 -7.50 2.97
CA GLY A 19 -6.21 -7.57 3.62
C GLY A 19 -7.04 -6.29 3.46
N GLN A 20 -8.37 -6.43 3.55
CA GLN A 20 -9.32 -5.32 3.33
C GLN A 20 -9.13 -4.13 4.28
N THR A 21 -8.78 -4.38 5.55
CA THR A 21 -8.52 -3.31 6.51
C THR A 21 -7.26 -2.54 6.11
N THR A 22 -6.25 -3.26 5.65
CA THR A 22 -4.97 -2.73 5.21
C THR A 22 -5.12 -1.93 3.91
N HIS A 23 -5.85 -2.43 2.91
CA HIS A 23 -6.20 -1.64 1.71
C HIS A 23 -6.91 -0.33 2.05
N SER A 24 -7.93 -0.40 2.90
CA SER A 24 -8.66 0.79 3.37
C SER A 24 -7.73 1.78 4.07
N TRP A 25 -6.76 1.27 4.85
CA TRP A 25 -5.76 2.10 5.48
C TRP A 25 -4.81 2.73 4.45
N ILE A 26 -4.33 1.98 3.46
CA ILE A 26 -3.43 2.45 2.40
C ILE A 26 -4.07 3.60 1.62
N SER A 27 -5.34 3.48 1.21
CA SER A 27 -6.03 4.57 0.52
C SER A 27 -6.14 5.83 1.41
N VAL A 28 -6.45 5.68 2.70
CA VAL A 28 -6.47 6.83 3.61
C VAL A 28 -5.07 7.41 3.84
N HIS A 29 -4.04 6.56 3.88
CA HIS A 29 -2.65 6.99 4.03
C HIS A 29 -2.18 7.78 2.81
N ALA A 30 -2.56 7.35 1.60
CA ALA A 30 -2.23 8.02 0.35
C ALA A 30 -2.74 9.48 0.30
N LEU A 31 -3.87 9.80 0.94
CA LEU A 31 -4.37 11.18 1.03
C LEU A 31 -3.34 12.13 1.67
N ALA A 32 -2.56 11.65 2.64
CA ALA A 32 -1.54 12.45 3.33
C ALA A 32 -0.32 12.75 2.46
N HIS A 33 -0.15 12.02 1.36
CA HIS A 33 0.99 12.13 0.43
C HIS A 33 0.62 12.83 -0.88
N LEU A 34 -0.66 13.10 -1.11
CA LEU A 34 -1.08 13.92 -2.24
C LEU A 34 -0.56 15.37 -2.08
N PRO A 35 0.02 15.97 -3.13
CA PRO A 35 0.37 17.38 -3.09
C PRO A 35 -0.91 18.23 -3.06
N PRO A 36 -0.85 19.44 -2.47
CA PRO A 36 -1.96 20.38 -2.54
C PRO A 36 -2.39 20.67 -3.99
N GLY A 37 -3.69 20.61 -4.28
CA GLY A 37 -4.26 20.82 -5.61
C GLY A 37 -5.65 20.22 -5.74
N ASP A 38 -6.25 20.32 -6.92
CA ASP A 38 -7.66 19.95 -7.16
C ASP A 38 -7.99 18.49 -6.78
N LEU A 39 -7.09 17.55 -7.07
CA LEU A 39 -7.26 16.15 -6.67
C LEU A 39 -7.26 15.98 -5.15
N HIS A 40 -6.29 16.58 -4.45
CA HIS A 40 -6.23 16.54 -3.00
C HIS A 40 -7.49 17.18 -2.38
N ASP A 41 -7.90 18.34 -2.88
CA ASP A 41 -9.08 19.05 -2.39
C ASP A 41 -10.37 18.26 -2.63
N LEU A 42 -10.46 17.52 -3.74
CA LEU A 42 -11.57 16.60 -4.01
C LEU A 42 -11.54 15.41 -3.05
N LEU A 43 -10.45 14.66 -3.00
CA LEU A 43 -10.39 13.39 -2.24
C LEU A 43 -10.38 13.57 -0.72
N THR A 44 -10.05 14.77 -0.21
CA THR A 44 -10.10 15.07 1.24
C THR A 44 -11.46 15.57 1.72
N ARG A 45 -12.47 15.65 0.83
CA ARG A 45 -13.86 15.89 1.20
C ARG A 45 -14.42 14.76 2.05
N GLU A 46 -14.92 15.10 3.24
CA GLU A 46 -15.50 14.12 4.17
C GLU A 46 -16.70 13.37 3.56
N ASP A 47 -17.51 14.03 2.74
CA ASP A 47 -18.66 13.42 2.07
C ASP A 47 -18.26 12.44 0.95
N LEU A 48 -17.01 12.47 0.48
CA LEU A 48 -16.50 11.54 -0.54
C LEU A 48 -15.73 10.34 0.04
N ALA A 49 -15.41 10.36 1.34
CA ALA A 49 -14.66 9.29 1.99
C ALA A 49 -15.32 7.90 1.85
N PRO A 50 -16.66 7.73 1.97
CA PRO A 50 -17.30 6.42 1.75
C PRO A 50 -17.09 5.89 0.33
N TYR A 51 -17.11 6.76 -0.69
CA TYR A 51 -16.97 6.36 -2.09
C TYR A 51 -15.56 5.87 -2.39
N LEU A 52 -14.55 6.56 -1.84
CA LEU A 52 -13.17 6.12 -1.87
C LEU A 52 -13.03 4.72 -1.26
N LEU A 53 -13.52 4.52 -0.04
CA LEU A 53 -13.39 3.26 0.67
C LEU A 53 -14.17 2.12 -0.01
N ASN A 54 -15.39 2.35 -0.51
CA ASN A 54 -16.10 1.35 -1.27
C ASN A 54 -15.34 0.96 -2.55
N GLY A 55 -14.75 1.94 -3.25
CA GLY A 55 -13.88 1.67 -4.40
C GLY A 55 -12.69 0.79 -4.03
N THR A 56 -12.04 1.09 -2.90
CA THR A 56 -10.93 0.31 -2.35
C THR A 56 -11.33 -1.12 -2.00
N MET A 57 -12.55 -1.35 -1.54
CA MET A 57 -12.99 -2.68 -1.14
C MET A 57 -13.49 -3.52 -2.32
N PHE A 58 -14.08 -2.86 -3.32
CA PHE A 58 -14.89 -3.49 -4.37
C PHE A 58 -14.25 -4.70 -5.09
N PRO A 59 -12.95 -4.70 -5.46
CA PRO A 59 -12.38 -5.83 -6.19
C PRO A 59 -12.49 -7.18 -5.47
N ASP A 60 -12.27 -7.22 -4.16
CA ASP A 60 -12.35 -8.48 -3.40
C ASP A 60 -13.77 -9.03 -3.25
N GLY A 61 -14.77 -8.22 -3.58
CA GLY A 61 -16.17 -8.63 -3.50
C GLY A 61 -16.43 -9.83 -4.41
N GLY A 62 -15.70 -9.94 -5.53
CA GLY A 62 -15.81 -11.08 -6.43
C GLY A 62 -15.28 -12.37 -5.80
N TYR A 63 -14.17 -12.32 -5.06
CA TYR A 63 -13.66 -13.51 -4.35
C TYR A 63 -14.63 -13.97 -3.26
N ALA A 64 -15.26 -13.03 -2.56
CA ALA A 64 -16.22 -13.35 -1.49
C ALA A 64 -17.45 -14.14 -2.00
N VAL A 65 -17.84 -13.95 -3.27
CA VAL A 65 -18.96 -14.66 -3.91
C VAL A 65 -18.53 -15.68 -4.96
N GLY A 66 -17.22 -15.83 -5.20
CA GLY A 66 -16.66 -16.75 -6.19
C GLY A 66 -16.97 -16.37 -7.66
N ASP A 67 -16.89 -15.09 -7.99
CA ASP A 67 -17.15 -14.53 -9.32
C ASP A 67 -15.92 -13.76 -9.86
N ASP A 68 -15.64 -13.91 -11.16
CA ASP A 68 -14.44 -13.35 -11.81
C ASP A 68 -14.51 -11.83 -12.00
N TYR A 69 -15.65 -11.17 -11.70
CA TYR A 69 -15.70 -9.71 -11.70
C TYR A 69 -14.63 -9.14 -10.76
N GLY A 70 -14.37 -9.82 -9.64
CA GLY A 70 -13.40 -9.37 -8.65
C GLY A 70 -12.02 -9.26 -9.25
N GLU A 71 -11.47 -10.37 -9.72
CA GLU A 71 -10.19 -10.43 -10.45
C GLU A 71 -10.10 -9.35 -11.54
N ARG A 72 -11.15 -9.19 -12.36
CA ARG A 72 -11.16 -8.18 -13.42
C ARG A 72 -11.07 -6.74 -12.91
N ALA A 73 -11.68 -6.45 -11.76
CA ALA A 73 -11.68 -5.13 -11.15
C ALA A 73 -10.31 -4.70 -10.61
N HIS A 74 -9.44 -5.66 -10.26
CA HIS A 74 -8.07 -5.41 -9.81
C HIS A 74 -7.20 -4.79 -10.89
N TRP A 75 -7.49 -5.08 -12.16
CA TRP A 75 -6.59 -4.75 -13.27
C TRP A 75 -6.96 -3.45 -13.99
N GLU A 76 -5.93 -2.77 -14.46
CA GLU A 76 -6.04 -1.48 -15.14
C GLU A 76 -6.96 -1.47 -16.39
N PRO A 77 -7.15 -2.56 -17.16
CA PRO A 77 -8.11 -2.56 -18.25
C PRO A 77 -9.55 -2.20 -17.82
N PHE A 78 -10.01 -2.70 -16.66
CA PHE A 78 -11.33 -2.34 -16.15
C PHE A 78 -11.34 -0.91 -15.60
N GLN A 79 -10.31 -0.54 -14.82
CA GLN A 79 -10.16 0.82 -14.27
C GLN A 79 -10.10 1.89 -15.37
N SER A 80 -9.43 1.60 -16.48
CA SER A 80 -9.32 2.49 -17.65
C SER A 80 -10.65 2.63 -18.40
N ALA A 81 -11.42 1.54 -18.52
CA ALA A 81 -12.76 1.61 -19.10
C ALA A 81 -13.69 2.47 -18.24
N TYR A 82 -13.58 2.36 -16.91
CA TYR A 82 -14.35 3.19 -15.99
C TYR A 82 -13.91 4.66 -16.00
N LEU A 83 -12.60 4.93 -16.04
CA LEU A 83 -12.04 6.27 -16.23
C LEU A 83 -12.60 6.93 -17.49
N GLU A 84 -12.60 6.22 -18.62
CA GLU A 84 -13.13 6.77 -19.89
C GLU A 84 -14.64 6.99 -19.84
N TRP A 85 -15.38 6.13 -19.14
CA TRP A 85 -16.79 6.36 -18.88
C TRP A 85 -17.01 7.64 -18.06
N ILE A 86 -16.21 7.89 -17.02
CA ILE A 86 -16.29 9.14 -16.24
C ILE A 86 -16.06 10.35 -17.14
N ARG A 87 -14.98 10.34 -17.95
CA ARG A 87 -14.67 11.45 -18.89
C ARG A 87 -15.76 11.71 -19.92
N THR A 88 -16.49 10.67 -20.31
CA THR A 88 -17.58 10.78 -21.28
C THR A 88 -18.87 11.32 -20.68
N ASN A 89 -19.11 11.07 -19.39
CA ASN A 89 -20.40 11.34 -18.74
C ASN A 89 -20.35 12.51 -17.73
N HIS A 90 -19.17 12.90 -17.27
CA HIS A 90 -18.96 14.00 -16.32
C HIS A 90 -17.81 14.91 -16.78
N ASP A 91 -18.06 16.22 -16.76
CA ASP A 91 -17.06 17.24 -17.12
C ASP A 91 -16.30 17.74 -15.88
N ALA A 92 -15.03 18.09 -16.04
CA ALA A 92 -14.28 18.84 -15.03
C ALA A 92 -14.66 20.34 -15.04
N PRO A 93 -14.75 21.01 -13.88
CA PRO A 93 -14.66 20.45 -12.53
C PRO A 93 -15.87 19.57 -12.22
N TYR A 94 -15.62 18.38 -11.66
CA TYR A 94 -16.64 17.37 -11.43
C TYR A 94 -17.73 17.88 -10.48
N ASP A 95 -18.99 17.64 -10.85
CA ASP A 95 -20.13 17.83 -9.97
C ASP A 95 -20.16 16.78 -8.85
N ASP A 96 -21.16 16.83 -7.97
CA ASP A 96 -21.21 15.91 -6.82
C ASP A 96 -21.25 14.45 -7.26
N GLU A 97 -21.99 14.10 -8.32
CA GLU A 97 -22.05 12.74 -8.85
C GLU A 97 -20.73 12.34 -9.52
N GLY A 98 -20.16 13.20 -10.36
CA GLY A 98 -18.85 12.95 -10.97
C GLY A 98 -17.74 12.78 -9.94
N ALA A 99 -17.76 13.58 -8.86
CA ALA A 99 -16.79 13.50 -7.78
C ALA A 99 -16.89 12.18 -6.98
N GLN A 100 -18.10 11.63 -6.81
CA GLN A 100 -18.32 10.30 -6.24
C GLN A 100 -17.68 9.21 -7.10
N HIS A 101 -17.89 9.26 -8.42
CA HIS A 101 -17.28 8.31 -9.35
C HIS A 101 -15.75 8.41 -9.38
N VAL A 102 -15.20 9.64 -9.35
CA VAL A 102 -13.75 9.87 -9.25
C VAL A 102 -13.19 9.29 -7.95
N ALA A 103 -13.81 9.57 -6.80
CA ALA A 103 -13.36 9.02 -5.52
C ALA A 103 -13.36 7.49 -5.53
N PHE A 104 -14.42 6.88 -6.06
CA PHE A 104 -14.49 5.42 -6.21
C PHE A 104 -13.42 4.86 -7.14
N LEU A 105 -13.18 5.50 -8.31
CA LEU A 105 -12.11 5.08 -9.23
C LEU A 105 -10.74 5.11 -8.54
N MET A 106 -10.47 6.14 -7.73
CA MET A 106 -9.21 6.24 -6.99
C MET A 106 -9.09 5.11 -5.96
N GLY A 107 -10.16 4.77 -5.26
CA GLY A 107 -10.18 3.61 -4.36
C GLY A 107 -9.89 2.30 -5.09
N LEU A 108 -10.60 2.07 -6.19
CA LEU A 108 -10.44 0.89 -7.05
C LEU A 108 -8.99 0.72 -7.54
N ALA A 109 -8.40 1.81 -8.00
CA ALA A 109 -7.01 1.86 -8.44
C ALA A 109 -6.01 1.68 -7.29
N SER A 110 -6.31 2.20 -6.10
CA SER A 110 -5.50 2.00 -4.91
C SER A 110 -5.41 0.53 -4.54
N HIS A 111 -6.53 -0.20 -4.61
CA HIS A 111 -6.56 -1.63 -4.32
C HIS A 111 -5.67 -2.40 -5.29
N GLY A 112 -5.94 -2.26 -6.60
CA GLY A 112 -5.21 -3.01 -7.63
C GLY A 112 -3.72 -2.70 -7.69
N LEU A 113 -3.28 -1.46 -7.41
CA LEU A 113 -1.84 -1.17 -7.32
C LEU A 113 -1.22 -1.72 -6.03
N ALA A 114 -1.93 -1.61 -4.90
CA ALA A 114 -1.44 -2.10 -3.61
C ALA A 114 -1.13 -3.59 -3.68
N ASP A 115 -2.03 -4.43 -4.19
CA ASP A 115 -1.76 -5.88 -4.30
C ASP A 115 -0.53 -6.18 -5.15
N GLN A 116 -0.40 -5.53 -6.29
CA GLN A 116 0.75 -5.75 -7.17
C GLN A 116 2.07 -5.43 -6.47
N VAL A 117 2.09 -4.37 -5.65
CA VAL A 117 3.26 -3.96 -4.89
C VAL A 117 3.48 -4.89 -3.69
N PHE A 118 2.44 -5.20 -2.93
CA PHE A 118 2.45 -6.11 -1.79
C PHE A 118 3.00 -7.46 -2.21
N ASP A 119 2.42 -8.04 -3.24
CA ASP A 119 2.72 -9.39 -3.69
C ASP A 119 4.12 -9.46 -4.28
N ALA A 120 4.50 -8.49 -5.11
CA ALA A 120 5.79 -8.49 -5.78
C ALA A 120 6.97 -8.29 -4.82
N MET A 121 6.74 -7.60 -3.70
CA MET A 121 7.81 -7.13 -2.82
C MET A 121 7.68 -7.69 -1.40
N TYR A 122 6.57 -7.46 -0.73
CA TYR A 122 6.40 -7.78 0.69
C TYR A 122 6.09 -9.26 0.91
N MET A 123 5.14 -9.80 0.15
CA MET A 123 4.73 -11.18 0.27
C MET A 123 5.85 -12.15 -0.10
N GLU A 124 6.58 -11.90 -1.19
CA GLU A 124 7.73 -12.75 -1.56
C GLU A 124 8.79 -12.81 -0.45
N ARG A 125 8.98 -11.71 0.29
CA ARG A 125 9.84 -11.70 1.49
C ARG A 125 9.26 -12.55 2.60
N SER A 126 7.96 -12.46 2.91
CA SER A 126 7.34 -13.37 3.88
C SER A 126 7.42 -14.84 3.45
N LYS A 127 7.16 -15.16 2.18
CA LYS A 127 7.31 -16.53 1.64
C LYS A 127 8.71 -17.09 1.82
N THR A 128 9.72 -16.22 1.93
CA THR A 128 11.12 -16.60 2.16
C THR A 128 11.48 -16.64 3.64
N HIS A 129 11.16 -15.60 4.41
CA HIS A 129 11.54 -15.46 5.82
C HIS A 129 10.64 -16.27 6.77
N ASP A 130 9.36 -16.41 6.44
CA ASP A 130 8.36 -17.18 7.19
C ASP A 130 8.09 -18.56 6.55
N ALA A 131 8.90 -18.98 5.58
CA ALA A 131 8.68 -20.17 4.74
C ALA A 131 8.36 -21.46 5.53
N ALA A 132 9.05 -21.65 6.67
CA ALA A 132 8.94 -22.85 7.49
C ALA A 132 7.83 -22.78 8.55
N LEU A 133 7.03 -21.71 8.55
CA LEU A 133 5.98 -21.43 9.54
C LEU A 133 4.61 -21.44 8.84
N GLY A 134 3.83 -20.35 8.93
CA GLY A 134 2.47 -20.28 8.39
C GLY A 134 2.36 -20.73 6.93
N TRP A 135 3.34 -20.38 6.09
CA TRP A 135 3.39 -20.84 4.70
C TRP A 135 3.47 -22.37 4.53
N ALA A 136 4.26 -23.06 5.37
CA ALA A 136 4.38 -24.52 5.32
C ALA A 136 3.12 -25.24 5.80
N GLU A 137 2.32 -24.57 6.62
CA GLU A 137 1.07 -25.08 7.20
C GLU A 137 -0.15 -24.74 6.34
N GLY A 138 0.01 -23.89 5.32
CA GLY A 138 -1.07 -23.44 4.45
C GLY A 138 -1.98 -22.41 5.10
N GLU A 139 -1.48 -21.69 6.11
CA GLU A 139 -2.18 -20.58 6.76
C GLU A 139 -2.24 -19.37 5.82
N SER A 140 -3.26 -18.53 5.98
CA SER A 140 -3.40 -17.30 5.20
C SER A 140 -2.53 -16.18 5.78
N MET A 141 -1.51 -15.75 5.03
CA MET A 141 -0.69 -14.59 5.40
C MET A 141 -1.51 -13.31 5.39
N ASP A 142 -2.43 -13.20 4.44
CA ASP A 142 -3.26 -12.03 4.20
C ASP A 142 -4.21 -11.79 5.37
N GLU A 143 -4.96 -12.81 5.80
CA GLU A 143 -5.82 -12.73 6.98
C GLU A 143 -5.00 -12.42 8.24
N ALA A 144 -3.88 -13.13 8.41
CA ALA A 144 -3.02 -12.97 9.58
C ALA A 144 -2.48 -11.53 9.68
N THR A 145 -1.95 -11.00 8.58
CA THR A 145 -1.39 -9.65 8.55
C THR A 145 -2.45 -8.58 8.62
N ASP A 146 -3.65 -8.76 8.05
CA ASP A 146 -4.74 -7.77 8.18
C ASP A 146 -5.20 -7.63 9.63
N VAL A 147 -5.35 -8.75 10.34
CA VAL A 147 -5.73 -8.76 11.77
C VAL A 147 -4.65 -8.11 12.63
N VAL A 148 -3.38 -8.45 12.38
CA VAL A 148 -2.26 -7.81 13.09
C VAL A 148 -2.20 -6.32 12.78
N TYR A 149 -2.39 -5.93 11.52
CA TYR A 149 -2.33 -4.54 11.11
C TYR A 149 -3.46 -3.72 11.71
N ALA A 150 -4.69 -4.24 11.70
CA ALA A 150 -5.85 -3.65 12.37
C ALA A 150 -5.60 -3.41 13.87
N GLN A 151 -4.87 -4.31 14.55
CA GLN A 151 -4.45 -4.07 15.94
C GLN A 151 -3.47 -2.88 16.05
N LEU A 152 -2.54 -2.75 15.11
CA LEU A 152 -1.50 -1.71 15.13
C LEU A 152 -2.05 -0.31 14.81
N VAL A 153 -2.94 -0.21 13.83
CA VAL A 153 -3.43 1.08 13.30
C VAL A 153 -4.86 1.44 13.71
N GLY A 154 -5.54 0.51 14.38
CA GLY A 154 -6.95 0.60 14.74
C GLY A 154 -7.85 -0.05 13.68
N PRO A 155 -8.92 -0.75 14.11
CA PRO A 155 -9.86 -1.37 13.18
C PRO A 155 -10.63 -0.31 12.39
N ARG A 156 -11.12 -0.71 11.22
CA ARG A 156 -11.96 0.14 10.36
C ARG A 156 -13.41 -0.28 10.49
N GLU A 157 -14.30 0.72 10.42
CA GLU A 157 -15.72 0.48 10.22
C GLU A 157 -15.99 0.38 8.71
N PRO A 158 -16.84 -0.57 8.27
CA PRO A 158 -17.24 -0.62 6.88
C PRO A 158 -18.00 0.67 6.50
N PRO A 159 -17.74 1.24 5.31
CA PRO A 159 -18.49 2.41 4.84
C PRO A 159 -19.96 2.05 4.56
N GLU A 160 -20.82 3.05 4.43
CA GLU A 160 -22.14 2.84 3.83
C GLU A 160 -21.95 2.32 2.40
N GLU A 161 -22.63 1.21 2.06
CA GLU A 161 -22.47 0.54 0.76
C GLU A 161 -22.83 1.49 -0.37
N TRP A 162 -21.89 1.64 -1.31
CA TRP A 162 -22.13 2.34 -2.56
C TRP A 162 -21.23 1.79 -3.66
N PHE A 163 -21.79 1.52 -4.83
CA PHE A 163 -21.04 1.27 -6.06
C PHE A 163 -21.93 1.58 -7.27
N PRO A 164 -21.37 1.90 -8.45
CA PRO A 164 -22.14 2.28 -9.62
C PRO A 164 -22.66 1.05 -10.39
N GLY A 165 -23.56 0.28 -9.76
CA GLY A 165 -23.97 -1.06 -10.22
C GLY A 165 -24.40 -1.14 -11.69
N ALA A 166 -25.34 -0.29 -12.12
CA ALA A 166 -25.80 -0.25 -13.52
C ALA A 166 -24.68 0.08 -14.52
N VAL A 167 -23.75 0.97 -14.14
CA VAL A 167 -22.58 1.32 -14.95
C VAL A 167 -21.65 0.11 -15.06
N PHE A 168 -21.37 -0.56 -13.95
CA PHE A 168 -20.45 -1.70 -13.93
C PHE A 168 -20.98 -2.91 -14.67
N VAL A 169 -22.29 -3.23 -14.56
CA VAL A 169 -22.91 -4.27 -15.41
C VAL A 169 -22.63 -4.01 -16.89
N SER A 170 -22.76 -2.75 -17.31
CA SER A 170 -22.51 -2.35 -18.70
C SER A 170 -21.02 -2.43 -19.06
N LEU A 171 -20.13 -1.91 -18.20
CA LEU A 171 -18.68 -1.93 -18.44
C LEU A 171 -18.10 -3.34 -18.50
N TYR A 172 -18.53 -4.25 -17.61
CA TYR A 172 -18.12 -5.65 -17.70
C TYR A 172 -18.55 -6.27 -19.01
N ALA A 173 -19.80 -6.05 -19.43
CA ALA A 173 -20.32 -6.62 -20.67
C ALA A 173 -19.59 -6.07 -21.90
N GLU A 174 -19.41 -4.75 -21.97
CA GLU A 174 -18.94 -4.07 -23.17
C GLU A 174 -17.40 -4.02 -23.28
N ALA A 175 -16.71 -3.70 -22.20
CA ALA A 175 -15.25 -3.55 -22.21
C ALA A 175 -14.51 -4.86 -21.92
N GLN A 176 -15.11 -5.76 -21.13
CA GLN A 176 -14.45 -6.98 -20.64
C GLN A 176 -15.03 -8.26 -21.22
N GLY A 177 -16.13 -8.18 -21.98
CA GLY A 177 -16.84 -9.35 -22.51
C GLY A 177 -17.34 -10.29 -21.41
N TYR A 178 -17.63 -9.74 -20.22
CA TYR A 178 -17.99 -10.48 -19.02
C TYR A 178 -19.39 -10.13 -18.54
N THR A 179 -20.13 -11.10 -18.03
CA THR A 179 -21.50 -10.87 -17.53
C THR A 179 -21.52 -11.09 -16.03
N VAL A 180 -21.86 -10.04 -15.30
CA VAL A 180 -22.13 -10.05 -13.85
C VAL A 180 -23.38 -9.24 -13.58
N SER A 181 -24.11 -9.58 -12.52
CA SER A 181 -25.31 -8.85 -12.11
C SER A 181 -25.01 -7.85 -10.98
N GLU A 182 -25.84 -6.81 -10.87
CA GLU A 182 -25.78 -5.88 -9.74
C GLU A 182 -26.05 -6.58 -8.40
N GLU A 183 -26.91 -7.61 -8.39
CA GLU A 183 -27.18 -8.43 -7.20
C GLU A 183 -25.92 -9.18 -6.74
N THR A 184 -25.17 -9.78 -7.67
CA THR A 184 -23.90 -10.46 -7.40
C THR A 184 -22.85 -9.51 -6.82
N MET A 185 -22.74 -8.29 -7.38
CA MET A 185 -21.80 -7.28 -6.88
C MET A 185 -22.21 -6.76 -5.49
N SER A 186 -23.50 -6.52 -5.25
CA SER A 186 -24.00 -6.11 -3.92
C SER A 186 -23.81 -7.22 -2.88
N GLU A 187 -24.01 -8.49 -3.24
CA GLU A 187 -23.69 -9.61 -2.35
C GLU A 187 -22.20 -9.64 -1.98
N GLY A 188 -21.30 -9.35 -2.94
CA GLY A 188 -19.87 -9.21 -2.67
C GLY A 188 -19.56 -8.09 -1.68
N MET A 189 -20.11 -6.89 -1.91
CA MET A 189 -19.95 -5.73 -1.02
C MET A 189 -20.47 -6.00 0.40
N PHE A 190 -21.58 -6.74 0.52
CA PHE A 190 -22.10 -7.19 1.81
C PHE A 190 -21.08 -8.07 2.55
N TRP A 191 -20.50 -9.07 1.87
CA TRP A 191 -19.53 -9.97 2.50
C TRP A 191 -18.22 -9.27 2.87
N LEU A 192 -17.78 -8.28 2.09
CA LEU A 192 -16.63 -7.44 2.45
C LEU A 192 -16.90 -6.62 3.71
N SER A 193 -18.10 -6.08 3.86
CA SER A 193 -18.49 -5.37 5.08
C SER A 193 -18.46 -6.28 6.31
N VAL A 194 -18.88 -7.54 6.14
CA VAL A 194 -18.76 -8.57 7.18
C VAL A 194 -17.30 -8.91 7.48
N ALA A 195 -16.46 -9.03 6.45
CA ALA A 195 -15.04 -9.33 6.60
C ALA A 195 -14.29 -8.24 7.39
N ILE A 196 -14.48 -6.95 7.04
CA ILE A 196 -13.87 -5.82 7.79
C ILE A 196 -14.31 -5.82 9.25
N ALA A 197 -15.61 -5.99 9.51
CA ALA A 197 -16.11 -6.07 10.88
C ALA A 197 -15.52 -7.28 11.65
N GLY A 198 -15.35 -8.41 10.95
CA GLY A 198 -14.72 -9.62 11.47
C GLY A 198 -13.26 -9.41 11.84
N VAL A 199 -12.46 -8.85 10.94
CA VAL A 199 -11.05 -8.48 11.18
C VAL A 199 -10.94 -7.52 12.37
N GLY A 200 -11.82 -6.51 12.43
CA GLY A 200 -11.87 -5.61 13.57
C GLY A 200 -12.07 -6.33 14.90
N ALA A 201 -13.05 -7.23 14.97
CA ALA A 201 -13.32 -8.04 16.17
C ALA A 201 -12.20 -9.05 16.51
N LEU A 202 -11.49 -9.57 15.51
CA LEU A 202 -10.34 -10.46 15.72
C LEU A 202 -9.11 -9.69 16.22
N SER A 203 -8.91 -8.45 15.74
CA SER A 203 -7.78 -7.61 16.13
C SER A 203 -7.79 -7.20 17.62
N GLU A 204 -8.97 -7.21 18.25
CA GLU A 204 -9.13 -6.96 19.69
C GLU A 204 -8.83 -8.19 20.56
N GLN A 205 -8.66 -9.38 19.96
CA GLN A 205 -8.39 -10.62 20.67
C GLN A 205 -6.88 -10.89 20.74
N GLU A 206 -6.25 -10.56 21.87
CA GLU A 206 -4.79 -10.70 22.09
C GLU A 206 -4.26 -12.10 21.74
N GLU A 207 -5.01 -13.17 22.06
CA GLU A 207 -4.60 -14.55 21.77
C GLU A 207 -4.58 -14.86 20.27
N VAL A 208 -5.54 -14.32 19.51
CA VAL A 208 -5.63 -14.47 18.05
C VAL A 208 -4.49 -13.71 17.38
N VAL A 209 -4.29 -12.44 17.76
CA VAL A 209 -3.18 -11.63 17.21
C VAL A 209 -1.83 -12.27 17.52
N ALA A 210 -1.62 -12.75 18.74
CA ALA A 210 -0.39 -13.43 19.10
C ALA A 210 -0.17 -14.74 18.34
N GLU A 211 -1.23 -15.43 17.90
CA GLU A 211 -1.12 -16.59 17.03
C GLU A 211 -0.70 -16.21 15.61
N TYR A 212 -1.35 -15.23 14.99
CA TYR A 212 -0.95 -14.75 13.66
C TYR A 212 0.50 -14.22 13.63
N GLN A 213 0.94 -13.53 14.68
CA GLN A 213 2.34 -13.11 14.83
C GLN A 213 3.31 -14.29 14.95
N ARG A 214 2.88 -15.44 15.48
CA ARG A 214 3.72 -16.66 15.51
C ARG A 214 3.76 -17.36 14.16
N GLN A 215 2.67 -17.31 13.40
CA GLN A 215 2.59 -17.92 12.07
C GLN A 215 3.43 -17.16 11.06
N PHE A 216 3.42 -15.82 11.11
CA PHE A 216 4.16 -14.95 10.19
C PHE A 216 4.95 -13.87 10.95
N PRO A 217 6.01 -14.25 11.68
CA PRO A 217 6.76 -13.32 12.52
C PRO A 217 7.51 -12.25 11.73
N TRP A 218 8.09 -12.59 10.57
CA TRP A 218 8.73 -11.59 9.71
C TRP A 218 7.69 -10.64 9.16
N ALA A 219 6.60 -11.16 8.55
CA ALA A 219 5.57 -10.30 7.99
C ALA A 219 4.95 -9.41 9.07
N SER A 220 4.58 -9.94 10.23
CA SER A 220 3.97 -9.14 11.29
C SER A 220 4.88 -8.05 11.85
N ALA A 221 6.20 -8.29 11.88
CA ALA A 221 7.17 -7.34 12.44
C ALA A 221 7.44 -6.13 11.51
N HIS A 222 7.16 -6.23 10.21
CA HIS A 222 7.54 -5.23 9.22
C HIS A 222 6.35 -4.48 8.60
N LEU A 223 5.11 -4.73 9.04
CA LEU A 223 3.91 -4.11 8.44
C LEU A 223 3.88 -2.58 8.53
N THR A 224 4.61 -2.00 9.49
CA THR A 224 4.69 -0.55 9.67
C THR A 224 6.07 0.01 9.30
N ASP A 225 6.96 -0.83 8.77
CA ASP A 225 8.31 -0.43 8.41
C ASP A 225 8.33 0.12 6.97
N SER A 226 8.35 1.44 6.84
CA SER A 226 8.43 2.12 5.54
C SER A 226 9.76 1.86 4.80
N ALA A 227 10.78 1.30 5.46
CA ALA A 227 12.03 0.91 4.80
C ALA A 227 11.92 -0.45 4.11
N VAL A 228 10.88 -1.25 4.40
CA VAL A 228 10.64 -2.53 3.73
C VAL A 228 9.81 -2.30 2.47
N PRO A 229 10.33 -2.64 1.27
CA PRO A 229 9.59 -2.48 0.03
C PRO A 229 8.26 -3.25 0.04
N GLY A 230 7.20 -2.55 -0.38
CA GLY A 230 5.83 -3.07 -0.44
C GLY A 230 5.13 -3.21 0.91
N SER A 231 5.69 -2.67 2.00
CA SER A 231 4.91 -2.54 3.23
C SER A 231 3.78 -1.51 3.05
N PRO A 232 2.68 -1.61 3.83
CA PRO A 232 1.54 -0.68 3.72
C PRO A 232 1.89 0.83 3.69
N PRO A 233 2.85 1.34 4.48
CA PRO A 233 3.28 2.74 4.35
C PRO A 233 3.89 3.06 2.98
N CYS A 234 4.73 2.18 2.43
CA CYS A 234 5.33 2.34 1.11
C CYS A 234 4.25 2.33 0.01
N GLU A 235 3.24 1.48 0.15
CA GLU A 235 2.12 1.40 -0.78
C GLU A 235 1.31 2.69 -0.83
N GLY A 236 1.03 3.32 0.32
CA GLY A 236 0.29 4.59 0.35
C GLY A 236 1.02 5.72 -0.38
N GLU A 237 2.35 5.78 -0.32
CA GLU A 237 3.15 6.74 -1.08
C GLU A 237 3.03 6.49 -2.60
N LEU A 238 3.14 5.23 -3.03
CA LEU A 238 3.01 4.84 -4.44
C LEU A 238 1.60 5.07 -4.98
N VAL A 239 0.57 4.76 -4.19
CA VAL A 239 -0.84 5.00 -4.53
C VAL A 239 -1.10 6.49 -4.73
N ALA A 240 -0.57 7.37 -3.89
CA ALA A 240 -0.73 8.81 -4.06
C ALA A 240 -0.16 9.31 -5.40
N LEU A 241 1.00 8.76 -5.82
CA LEU A 241 1.59 9.06 -7.12
C LEU A 241 0.76 8.49 -8.28
N TYR A 242 0.20 7.29 -8.11
CA TYR A 242 -0.68 6.67 -9.11
C TYR A 242 -1.98 7.43 -9.30
N TRP A 243 -2.60 7.90 -8.21
CA TRP A 243 -3.78 8.76 -8.27
C TRP A 243 -3.54 10.04 -9.04
N GLN A 244 -2.35 10.62 -8.94
CA GLN A 244 -2.03 11.77 -9.78
C GLN A 244 -1.93 11.40 -11.26
N ALA A 245 -1.33 10.26 -11.61
CA ALA A 245 -1.30 9.81 -13.00
C ALA A 245 -2.70 9.52 -13.57
N LEU A 246 -3.60 8.97 -12.75
CA LEU A 246 -5.02 8.78 -13.13
C LEU A 246 -5.77 10.10 -13.23
N TRP A 247 -5.46 11.06 -12.36
CA TRP A 247 -6.05 12.39 -12.42
C TRP A 247 -5.65 13.14 -13.69
N ASP A 248 -4.36 13.10 -14.07
CA ASP A 248 -3.88 13.66 -15.34
C ASP A 248 -4.66 13.06 -16.53
N ARG A 249 -4.87 11.74 -16.53
CA ARG A 249 -5.67 11.04 -17.55
C ARG A 249 -7.14 11.47 -17.56
N LEU A 250 -7.74 11.65 -16.39
CA LEU A 250 -9.08 12.22 -16.25
C LEU A 250 -9.16 13.63 -16.85
N GLN A 251 -8.10 14.45 -16.71
CA GLN A 251 -8.01 15.78 -17.33
C GLN A 251 -7.67 15.75 -18.83
N GLY A 252 -7.45 14.56 -19.40
CA GLY A 252 -7.12 14.37 -20.81
C GLY A 252 -5.64 14.52 -21.15
N GLU A 253 -4.76 14.49 -20.15
CA GLU A 253 -3.31 14.45 -20.31
C GLU A 253 -2.83 12.99 -20.42
N ASP A 254 -1.76 12.75 -21.16
CA ASP A 254 -1.15 11.41 -21.23
C ASP A 254 -0.14 11.25 -20.09
N GLY A 255 -0.66 10.90 -18.90
CA GLY A 255 0.14 10.81 -17.66
C GLY A 255 1.33 9.84 -17.71
N PHE A 256 1.39 8.95 -18.70
CA PHE A 256 2.48 7.98 -18.86
C PHE A 256 3.78 8.61 -19.41
N GLY A 257 3.70 9.72 -20.13
CA GLY A 257 4.89 10.42 -20.63
C GLY A 257 5.60 11.24 -19.55
N GLU A 258 4.84 11.90 -18.67
CA GLU A 258 5.38 12.85 -17.69
C GLU A 258 5.78 12.22 -16.35
N ARG A 259 5.03 11.21 -15.90
CA ARG A 259 5.26 10.49 -14.63
C ARG A 259 5.24 8.97 -14.84
N PRO A 260 6.12 8.41 -15.69
CA PRO A 260 6.05 6.99 -16.05
C PRO A 260 6.39 6.03 -14.91
N VAL A 261 7.29 6.42 -14.01
CA VAL A 261 7.76 5.60 -12.89
C VAL A 261 7.29 6.23 -11.58
N LEU A 262 6.51 5.46 -10.82
CA LEU A 262 6.00 5.84 -9.51
C LEU A 262 7.05 5.66 -8.41
N GLY A 263 7.88 4.62 -8.52
CA GLY A 263 8.95 4.38 -7.57
C GLY A 263 9.79 3.16 -7.90
N ASN A 264 10.83 2.96 -7.11
CA ASN A 264 11.78 1.87 -7.27
C ASN A 264 12.29 1.38 -5.92
N ALA A 265 12.58 0.09 -5.84
CA ALA A 265 13.22 -0.56 -4.70
C ALA A 265 14.45 -1.33 -5.21
N PRO A 266 15.68 -1.05 -4.77
CA PRO A 266 16.06 0.00 -3.83
C PRO A 266 15.72 1.41 -4.32
N ALA A 267 15.50 2.33 -3.39
CA ALA A 267 15.46 3.77 -3.69
C ALA A 267 16.81 4.27 -4.22
N ASP A 268 16.81 5.41 -4.92
CA ASP A 268 18.04 6.00 -5.45
C ASP A 268 19.05 6.31 -4.33
N GLY A 269 20.30 5.91 -4.54
CA GLY A 269 21.39 6.07 -3.58
C GLY A 269 21.40 5.08 -2.41
N THR A 270 20.56 4.04 -2.42
CA THR A 270 20.58 3.00 -1.38
C THR A 270 21.94 2.34 -1.31
N MET A 271 22.45 2.18 -0.08
CA MET A 271 23.69 1.44 0.22
C MET A 271 23.34 0.15 0.97
N GLY A 272 24.23 -0.83 0.90
CA GLY A 272 24.11 -2.10 1.60
C GLY A 272 23.08 -3.04 0.97
N TRP A 273 22.81 -2.88 -0.33
CA TRP A 273 21.83 -3.71 -1.03
C TRP A 273 22.24 -5.19 -0.99
N PRO A 274 21.32 -6.13 -0.69
CA PRO A 274 21.65 -7.54 -0.59
C PRO A 274 22.15 -8.16 -1.90
N THR A 275 23.14 -9.04 -1.78
CA THR A 275 23.72 -9.81 -2.91
C THR A 275 23.24 -11.26 -2.94
N THR A 276 22.30 -11.65 -2.08
CA THR A 276 21.89 -13.04 -1.89
C THR A 276 21.24 -13.58 -3.15
N GLU A 277 21.73 -14.74 -3.61
CA GLU A 277 21.28 -15.35 -4.87
C GLU A 277 19.78 -15.69 -4.83
N ASN A 278 19.04 -15.23 -5.85
CA ASN A 278 17.60 -15.48 -6.03
C ASN A 278 16.73 -15.18 -4.79
N HIS A 279 17.15 -14.21 -3.97
CA HIS A 279 16.43 -13.80 -2.77
C HIS A 279 15.56 -12.57 -3.07
N PRO A 280 14.31 -12.48 -2.56
CA PRO A 280 13.46 -11.30 -2.79
C PRO A 280 14.09 -10.01 -2.30
N ASP A 281 14.89 -10.06 -1.23
CA ASP A 281 15.65 -8.91 -0.73
C ASP A 281 16.72 -8.37 -1.70
N ALA A 282 17.14 -9.17 -2.69
CA ALA A 282 18.12 -8.76 -3.69
C ALA A 282 17.47 -8.27 -5.00
N LEU A 283 16.15 -8.43 -5.18
CA LEU A 283 15.47 -8.02 -6.41
C LEU A 283 15.37 -6.51 -6.53
N VAL A 284 15.66 -5.98 -7.71
CA VAL A 284 15.36 -4.59 -8.03
C VAL A 284 13.95 -4.52 -8.61
N HIS A 285 13.12 -3.62 -8.09
CA HIS A 285 11.75 -3.41 -8.52
C HIS A 285 11.58 -1.99 -9.10
N VAL A 286 10.80 -1.88 -10.16
CA VAL A 286 10.33 -0.58 -10.70
C VAL A 286 8.83 -0.64 -10.82
N VAL A 287 8.14 0.36 -10.26
CA VAL A 287 6.69 0.51 -10.32
C VAL A 287 6.35 1.61 -11.31
N VAL A 288 5.54 1.29 -12.32
CA VAL A 288 5.14 2.23 -13.36
C VAL A 288 3.69 2.72 -13.19
N SER A 289 3.40 3.91 -13.70
CA SER A 289 2.09 4.57 -13.56
C SER A 289 0.99 4.02 -14.47
N ARG A 290 1.35 3.12 -15.39
CA ARG A 290 0.46 2.45 -16.32
C ARG A 290 0.98 1.04 -16.55
N GLY A 291 0.12 0.05 -16.35
CA GLY A 291 0.35 -1.36 -16.54
C GLY A 291 0.95 -1.67 -17.90
N LEU A 292 1.94 -2.54 -17.92
CA LEU A 292 2.76 -2.80 -19.10
C LEU A 292 2.14 -3.86 -20.02
N ALA A 293 2.38 -3.69 -21.32
CA ALA A 293 2.23 -4.77 -22.28
C ALA A 293 3.41 -5.75 -22.11
N PRO A 294 3.17 -7.04 -21.83
CA PRO A 294 4.25 -8.01 -21.60
C PRO A 294 5.20 -8.15 -22.78
N SER A 295 4.68 -7.95 -24.00
CA SER A 295 5.44 -7.99 -25.25
C SER A 295 6.48 -6.87 -25.37
N SER A 296 6.36 -5.79 -24.58
CA SER A 296 7.34 -4.69 -24.56
C SER A 296 8.47 -4.92 -23.55
N VAL A 297 8.34 -5.91 -22.67
CA VAL A 297 9.29 -6.21 -21.60
C VAL A 297 10.17 -7.40 -22.00
N SER A 298 11.48 -7.21 -21.87
CA SER A 298 12.49 -8.24 -22.13
C SER A 298 13.77 -7.96 -21.36
N ASP A 299 14.72 -8.88 -21.38
CA ASP A 299 16.02 -8.71 -20.71
C ASP A 299 16.84 -7.50 -21.22
N THR A 300 16.45 -6.88 -22.33
CA THR A 300 17.06 -5.62 -22.85
C THR A 300 16.20 -4.38 -22.62
N SER A 301 15.06 -4.51 -21.96
CA SER A 301 14.16 -3.39 -21.65
C SER A 301 14.64 -2.52 -20.50
N VAL A 302 15.60 -3.00 -19.72
CA VAL A 302 16.30 -2.26 -18.67
C VAL A 302 17.80 -2.51 -18.83
N VAL A 303 18.61 -1.48 -18.66
CA VAL A 303 20.06 -1.57 -18.71
C VAL A 303 20.60 -1.36 -17.30
N VAL A 304 21.41 -2.29 -16.81
CA VAL A 304 22.14 -2.12 -15.55
C VAL A 304 23.62 -2.05 -15.85
N THR A 305 24.31 -1.05 -15.29
CA THR A 305 25.77 -0.90 -15.42
C THR A 305 26.44 -0.83 -14.06
N ASP A 306 27.64 -1.38 -13.93
CA ASP A 306 28.46 -1.24 -12.73
C ASP A 306 29.22 0.10 -12.68
N GLU A 307 29.98 0.32 -11.61
CA GLU A 307 30.81 1.52 -11.39
C GLU A 307 31.90 1.75 -12.44
N ALA A 308 32.31 0.70 -13.17
CA ALA A 308 33.24 0.78 -14.29
C ALA A 308 32.53 1.12 -15.61
N GLY A 309 31.20 1.24 -15.60
CA GLY A 309 30.35 1.46 -16.75
C GLY A 309 30.19 0.21 -17.62
N GLN A 310 30.41 -0.98 -17.07
CA GLN A 310 30.20 -2.26 -17.77
C GLN A 310 28.76 -2.72 -17.60
N ASP A 311 28.17 -3.21 -18.69
CA ASP A 311 26.83 -3.80 -18.66
C ASP A 311 26.81 -5.04 -17.76
N VAL A 312 25.86 -5.07 -16.83
CA VAL A 312 25.55 -6.19 -15.96
C VAL A 312 24.34 -6.92 -16.57
N PRO A 313 24.49 -8.16 -17.05
CA PRO A 313 23.36 -8.91 -17.59
C PRO A 313 22.27 -9.13 -16.53
N VAL A 314 21.03 -8.81 -16.88
CA VAL A 314 19.86 -8.96 -16.02
C VAL A 314 18.76 -9.76 -16.71
N THR A 315 17.85 -10.33 -15.91
CA THR A 315 16.55 -10.77 -16.38
C THR A 315 15.50 -9.75 -15.95
N VAL A 316 14.60 -9.38 -16.86
CA VAL A 316 13.54 -8.39 -16.59
C VAL A 316 12.19 -9.01 -16.88
N ARG A 317 11.26 -8.89 -15.94
CA ARG A 317 9.93 -9.51 -16.03
C ARG A 317 8.90 -8.58 -15.42
N VAL A 318 7.71 -8.53 -16.01
CA VAL A 318 6.52 -8.07 -15.29
C VAL A 318 6.19 -9.07 -14.19
N PHE A 319 5.74 -8.60 -13.03
CA PHE A 319 5.39 -9.48 -11.91
C PHE A 319 4.12 -10.27 -12.21
N TYR A 320 3.01 -9.56 -12.43
CA TYR A 320 1.81 -10.13 -13.01
C TYR A 320 1.86 -10.05 -14.53
N GLY A 321 1.14 -10.92 -15.24
CA GLY A 321 1.21 -11.02 -16.69
C GLY A 321 0.84 -9.73 -17.41
N GLU A 322 -0.36 -9.65 -17.95
CA GLU A 322 -0.81 -8.46 -18.69
C GLU A 322 -1.16 -7.31 -17.73
N ALA A 323 -0.86 -6.08 -18.13
CA ALA A 323 -1.20 -4.85 -17.40
C ALA A 323 -0.60 -4.74 -15.98
N SER A 324 0.51 -5.43 -15.71
CA SER A 324 1.24 -5.27 -14.44
C SER A 324 1.98 -3.94 -14.37
N HIS A 325 1.90 -3.30 -13.22
CA HIS A 325 2.62 -2.08 -12.88
C HIS A 325 4.02 -2.34 -12.34
N VAL A 326 4.34 -3.58 -11.96
CA VAL A 326 5.64 -3.91 -11.33
C VAL A 326 6.54 -4.67 -12.30
N LEU A 327 7.76 -4.16 -12.46
CA LEU A 327 8.89 -4.83 -13.09
C LEU A 327 9.83 -5.39 -12.02
N ASN A 328 10.18 -6.68 -12.14
CA ASN A 328 11.21 -7.33 -11.37
C ASN A 328 12.48 -7.49 -12.22
N ILE A 329 13.60 -7.03 -11.66
CA ILE A 329 14.92 -7.03 -12.28
C ILE A 329 15.86 -7.82 -11.36
N ALA A 330 16.45 -8.87 -11.92
CA ALA A 330 17.39 -9.74 -11.21
C ALA A 330 18.69 -9.87 -12.02
N PRO A 331 19.87 -10.01 -11.38
CA PRO A 331 21.10 -10.27 -12.09
C PRO A 331 21.03 -11.66 -12.73
N ALA A 332 21.35 -11.78 -14.01
CA ALA A 332 21.25 -13.05 -14.74
C ALA A 332 22.26 -14.11 -14.23
N SER A 333 23.30 -13.67 -13.50
CA SER A 333 24.23 -14.53 -12.76
C SER A 333 23.62 -15.17 -11.51
N GLY A 334 22.44 -14.74 -11.08
CA GLY A 334 21.77 -15.13 -9.84
C GLY A 334 22.03 -14.18 -8.67
N ALA A 335 23.18 -13.49 -8.63
CA ALA A 335 23.58 -12.59 -7.55
C ALA A 335 24.27 -11.31 -8.05
N TRP A 336 24.07 -10.20 -7.34
CA TRP A 336 24.78 -8.94 -7.57
C TRP A 336 26.23 -9.05 -7.11
N ALA A 337 27.15 -8.37 -7.81
CA ALA A 337 28.53 -8.27 -7.34
C ALA A 337 28.59 -7.49 -6.02
N ALA A 338 29.39 -8.00 -5.06
CA ALA A 338 29.60 -7.34 -3.77
C ALA A 338 30.46 -6.08 -3.92
N GLU A 339 30.33 -5.17 -2.95
CA GLU A 339 31.12 -3.93 -2.87
C GLU A 339 31.10 -3.07 -4.15
N THR A 340 29.99 -3.10 -4.89
CA THR A 340 29.84 -2.53 -6.22
C THR A 340 28.70 -1.51 -6.25
N ASP A 341 28.94 -0.37 -6.89
CA ASP A 341 27.88 0.59 -7.21
C ASP A 341 27.27 0.22 -8.57
N PHE A 342 25.94 0.26 -8.64
CA PHE A 342 25.16 -0.05 -9.84
C PHE A 342 24.32 1.16 -10.24
N THR A 343 24.13 1.32 -11.55
CA THR A 343 23.14 2.23 -12.12
C THR A 343 22.14 1.44 -12.93
N VAL A 344 20.85 1.68 -12.69
CA VAL A 344 19.72 1.12 -13.44
C VAL A 344 19.17 2.22 -14.34
N ASP A 345 19.01 1.92 -15.62
CA ASP A 345 18.43 2.77 -16.64
C ASP A 345 17.22 2.06 -17.26
N VAL A 346 16.03 2.63 -17.07
CA VAL A 346 14.78 2.22 -17.71
C VAL A 346 14.59 3.17 -18.90
N PRO A 347 15.04 2.79 -20.10
CA PRO A 347 14.97 3.65 -21.27
C PRO A 347 13.53 3.90 -21.73
N ALA A 348 13.36 4.97 -22.51
CA ALA A 348 12.14 5.21 -23.26
C ALA A 348 11.80 4.02 -24.20
N GLY A 349 10.51 3.80 -24.43
CA GLY A 349 10.01 2.81 -25.38
C GLY A 349 9.25 1.62 -24.79
N LEU A 350 9.19 1.47 -23.46
CA LEU A 350 8.25 0.54 -22.82
C LEU A 350 6.81 0.91 -23.20
N GLN A 351 5.98 -0.10 -23.46
CA GLN A 351 4.61 0.10 -23.90
C GLN A 351 3.64 -0.35 -22.81
N SER A 352 2.61 0.44 -22.54
CA SER A 352 1.49 0.04 -21.69
C SER A 352 0.57 -0.95 -22.39
N PHE A 353 -0.30 -1.61 -21.63
CA PHE A 353 -1.27 -2.59 -22.13
C PHE A 353 -2.23 -2.00 -23.20
N ASP A 354 -2.52 -0.71 -23.13
CA ASP A 354 -3.37 0.04 -24.06
C ASP A 354 -2.58 0.84 -25.11
N GLY A 355 -1.28 0.63 -25.18
CA GLY A 355 -0.43 1.06 -26.29
C GLY A 355 0.28 2.39 -26.12
N ALA A 356 0.12 3.09 -24.99
CA ALA A 356 0.90 4.27 -24.66
C ALA A 356 2.38 3.92 -24.45
N ILE A 357 3.27 4.88 -24.67
CA ILE A 357 4.71 4.64 -24.69
C ILE A 357 5.37 5.50 -23.61
N LEU A 358 6.30 4.90 -22.87
CA LEU A 358 7.14 5.60 -21.91
C LEU A 358 8.12 6.51 -22.68
N GLU A 359 7.91 7.82 -22.60
CA GLU A 359 8.62 8.80 -23.45
C GLU A 359 9.98 9.21 -22.87
N SER A 360 10.13 9.20 -21.55
CA SER A 360 11.34 9.63 -20.85
C SER A 360 12.02 8.50 -20.10
N ALA A 361 13.33 8.37 -20.26
CA ALA A 361 14.10 7.41 -19.49
C ALA A 361 14.06 7.74 -17.98
N HIS A 362 14.06 6.70 -17.15
CA HIS A 362 14.18 6.80 -15.70
C HIS A 362 15.48 6.15 -15.26
N ARG A 363 16.24 6.81 -14.37
CA ARG A 363 17.57 6.35 -13.95
C ARG A 363 17.74 6.53 -12.45
N PHE A 364 18.27 5.49 -11.80
CA PHE A 364 18.62 5.51 -10.38
C PHE A 364 19.84 4.61 -10.13
N GLY A 365 20.47 4.75 -8.97
CA GLY A 365 21.61 3.94 -8.55
C GLY A 365 21.42 3.31 -7.18
N PHE A 366 22.13 2.22 -6.94
CA PHE A 366 22.23 1.57 -5.64
C PHE A 366 23.61 0.94 -5.47
N SER A 367 23.97 0.57 -4.24
CA SER A 367 25.27 -0.02 -3.93
C SER A 367 25.12 -1.24 -3.03
N THR A 368 25.91 -2.26 -3.30
CA THR A 368 26.08 -3.43 -2.41
C THR A 368 27.15 -3.22 -1.35
N ARG A 369 27.83 -2.05 -1.34
CA ARG A 369 28.77 -1.66 -0.28
C ARG A 369 28.02 -1.39 1.01
N PRO A 370 28.57 -1.70 2.18
CA PRO A 370 27.96 -1.31 3.44
C PRO A 370 27.80 0.22 3.52
N PRO A 371 26.73 0.72 4.15
CA PRO A 371 26.62 2.14 4.43
C PRO A 371 27.82 2.60 5.26
N PRO A 372 28.29 3.85 5.08
CA PRO A 372 29.38 4.38 5.87
C PRO A 372 29.04 4.31 7.36
N GLU A 373 30.02 3.98 8.21
CA GLU A 373 29.80 4.00 9.66
C GLU A 373 29.26 5.38 10.07
N PRO A 374 28.19 5.44 10.89
CA PRO A 374 27.65 6.70 11.33
C PRO A 374 28.77 7.49 12.00
N SER A 375 29.09 8.65 11.43
CA SER A 375 30.13 9.52 11.98
C SER A 375 29.76 9.79 13.44
N PRO A 376 30.69 9.59 14.41
CA PRO A 376 30.37 9.79 15.80
C PRO A 376 29.78 11.19 15.95
N GLU A 377 28.57 11.27 16.50
CA GLU A 377 27.94 12.56 16.75
C GLU A 377 28.97 13.43 17.46
N PRO A 378 29.20 14.68 17.01
CA PRO A 378 30.09 15.57 17.72
C PRO A 378 29.57 15.62 19.16
N ILE A 379 30.36 15.07 20.07
CA ILE A 379 30.11 15.15 21.51
C ILE A 379 29.90 16.64 21.74
N LYS A 380 28.66 17.05 22.01
CA LYS A 380 28.39 18.41 22.47
C LYS A 380 29.25 18.53 23.72
N GLU A 381 30.37 19.24 23.60
CA GLU A 381 31.21 19.56 24.74
C GLU A 381 30.26 20.16 25.78
N ALA A 382 30.02 19.41 26.86
CA ALA A 382 29.37 19.96 28.03
C ALA A 382 30.13 21.25 28.33
N PRO A 383 29.45 22.41 28.43
CA PRO A 383 30.13 23.70 28.49
C PRO A 383 31.19 23.65 29.58
N GLY A 384 32.44 23.58 29.13
CA GLY A 384 33.62 23.43 29.96
C GLY A 384 33.74 24.67 30.81
N GLY A 385 33.29 24.57 32.05
CA GLY A 385 33.61 25.55 33.06
C GLY A 385 35.12 25.59 33.28
N CYS A 386 35.69 26.79 33.23
CA CYS A 386 36.86 27.17 34.01
C CYS A 386 37.00 28.69 34.07
N GLY A 387 36.97 29.26 35.29
CA GLY A 387 37.78 30.43 35.62
C GLY A 387 37.07 31.70 36.13
N GLY A 388 36.63 31.68 37.40
CA GLY A 388 37.00 32.67 38.43
C GLY A 388 36.59 34.15 38.28
N GLY A 389 35.77 34.63 39.22
CA GLY A 389 35.76 36.06 39.58
C GLY A 389 34.52 36.60 40.27
N SER A 390 34.53 36.62 41.61
CA SER A 390 33.88 37.59 42.52
C SER A 390 32.35 37.74 42.58
N ALA A 391 31.80 37.20 43.69
CA ALA A 391 30.88 37.81 44.66
C ALA A 391 29.70 38.69 44.18
N GLY A 392 28.49 38.14 44.36
CA GLY A 392 27.24 38.90 44.46
C GLY A 392 26.15 38.05 45.11
N LEU A 393 26.05 38.12 46.44
CA LEU A 393 24.97 37.50 47.24
C LEU A 393 23.61 38.08 46.83
N ILE A 394 22.65 37.22 46.46
CA ILE A 394 21.22 37.45 46.75
C ILE A 394 20.64 36.16 47.33
N VAL A 395 20.26 36.24 48.60
CA VAL A 395 19.57 35.23 49.39
C VAL A 395 18.07 35.37 49.15
N VAL A 396 17.40 34.30 48.71
CA VAL A 396 15.96 34.14 48.94
C VAL A 396 15.71 32.73 49.45
N GLY A 397 15.18 32.68 50.68
CA GLY A 397 15.07 31.49 51.50
C GLY A 397 13.98 30.52 51.07
N LEU A 398 14.32 29.24 51.17
CA LEU A 398 13.39 28.13 51.25
C LEU A 398 12.62 28.17 52.57
N SER A 399 11.30 28.00 52.49
CA SER A 399 10.49 27.56 53.63
C SER A 399 9.52 26.50 53.15
N ALA A 400 9.78 25.28 53.59
CA ALA A 400 8.91 24.13 53.44
C ALA A 400 7.63 24.31 54.26
N LEU A 401 6.50 23.80 53.75
CA LEU A 401 5.42 23.35 54.61
C LEU A 401 4.66 22.17 54.01
N ARG A 402 4.54 21.16 54.86
CA ARG A 402 3.97 19.82 54.69
C ARG A 402 2.49 19.82 55.11
N ARG A 403 1.73 18.90 54.50
CA ARG A 403 0.44 18.30 54.93
C ARG A 403 -0.79 19.24 54.77
N ARG A 404 -1.99 18.77 54.41
CA ARG A 404 -2.71 17.60 54.94
C ARG A 404 -3.94 17.28 54.05
N ALA A 405 -4.21 15.99 53.86
CA ALA A 405 -5.49 15.46 53.41
C ALA A 405 -6.56 15.49 54.53
N SER A 406 -7.84 15.73 54.20
CA SER A 406 -8.99 14.83 54.51
C SER A 406 -10.36 15.43 54.16
N ARG A 407 -11.13 14.69 53.35
CA ARG A 407 -12.56 14.26 53.48
C ARG A 407 -13.59 15.13 54.24
N ARG A 408 -14.73 15.34 53.56
CA ARG A 408 -16.15 14.97 53.90
C ARG A 408 -17.04 15.57 52.80
N ALA A 409 -17.90 14.90 52.02
CA ALA A 409 -18.92 13.84 52.22
C ALA A 409 -20.19 14.27 53.00
N HIS A 410 -21.32 14.24 52.26
CA HIS A 410 -22.72 13.92 52.62
C HIS A 410 -23.72 15.00 53.06
N SER A 411 -24.78 15.17 52.24
CA SER A 411 -26.22 14.83 52.52
C SER A 411 -27.05 15.20 51.26
N ALA A 412 -27.71 14.31 50.49
CA ALA A 412 -28.96 13.54 50.74
C ALA A 412 -30.16 14.45 51.14
N ALA A 413 -31.40 14.34 50.66
CA ALA A 413 -32.09 13.51 49.66
C ALA A 413 -33.56 14.01 49.46
N ALA A 414 -34.25 13.47 48.44
CA ALA A 414 -35.65 12.99 48.44
C ALA A 414 -36.82 13.80 47.81
N SER A 415 -37.36 13.18 46.75
CA SER A 415 -38.77 12.79 46.49
C SER A 415 -39.78 13.76 45.84
N GLY A 416 -40.54 13.22 44.88
CA GLY A 416 -41.85 13.73 44.49
C GLY A 416 -42.32 13.27 43.10
N LYS A 417 -43.10 12.19 43.04
CA LYS A 417 -43.93 11.79 41.88
C LYS A 417 -45.03 12.82 41.61
N VAL A 418 -45.39 13.00 40.33
CA VAL A 418 -46.78 12.96 39.82
C VAL A 418 -46.75 12.24 38.48
#